data_AF-A0A8T4IAS6-F1
#
_entry.id   AF-A0A8T4IAS6-F1
#
_cell.length_a   1.000
_cell.length_b   1.000
_cell.length_c   1.000
_cell.angle_alpha   90.00
_cell.angle_beta   90.00
_cell.angle_gamma   90.00
#
_symmetry.space_group_name_H-M   'P 1'
#
loop_
_entity.id
_entity.type
_entity.pdbx_description
1 polymer ?
#
loop_
_entity_poly.entity_id
_entity_poly.type
_entity_poly.pdbx_seq_one_letter_code
_entity_poly.pdbx_strand_id
1 'polypeptide(L)' 'FRDENEAYEYGLDRESDVRNLRHVSRHSGRIATKPWSLTWLSPLDLDPTSINHYRKILRAQIWPHWGSTPLVE' A
#
# COMPACT_ATOMS: atom_id res chain seq x y z
N PHE A 1 -19.13 5.58 -22.01
CA PHE A 1 -20.49 5.00 -22.01
C PHE A 1 -21.15 5.42 -23.30
N ARG A 2 -21.77 4.48 -24.00
CA ARG A 2 -22.45 4.69 -25.28
C ARG A 2 -23.92 5.07 -25.09
N ASP A 3 -24.51 4.72 -23.96
CA ASP A 3 -25.85 5.13 -23.54
C ASP A 3 -25.92 5.37 -22.02
N GLU A 4 -27.06 5.91 -21.57
CA GLU A 4 -27.31 6.25 -20.15
C GLU A 4 -27.50 5.00 -19.29
N ASN A 5 -28.11 3.95 -19.85
CA ASN A 5 -28.34 2.69 -19.14
C ASN A 5 -27.02 1.97 -18.82
N GLU A 6 -26.07 1.92 -19.75
CA GLU A 6 -24.74 1.36 -19.54
C GLU A 6 -23.97 2.14 -18.47
N ALA A 7 -24.11 3.47 -18.44
CA ALA A 7 -23.53 4.30 -17.38
C ALA A 7 -24.17 4.02 -16.01
N TYR A 8 -25.48 3.83 -15.97
CA TYR A 8 -26.24 3.55 -14.75
C TYR A 8 -25.93 2.16 -14.18
N GLU A 9 -25.91 1.13 -15.04
CA GLU A 9 -25.53 -0.24 -14.66
C GLU A 9 -24.08 -0.31 -14.18
N TYR A 10 -23.16 0.42 -14.82
CA TYR A 10 -21.77 0.52 -14.37
C TYR A 10 -21.65 1.14 -12.96
N GLY A 11 -22.49 2.13 -12.65
CA GLY A 11 -22.55 2.72 -11.31
C GLY A 11 -23.07 1.75 -10.26
N LEU A 12 -24.15 1.03 -10.57
CA LEU A 12 -24.75 0.02 -9.70
C LEU A 12 -23.79 -1.13 -9.38
N ASP A 13 -23.02 -1.58 -10.36
CA ASP A 13 -22.03 -2.67 -10.18
C ASP A 13 -20.89 -2.22 -9.24
N ARG A 14 -20.41 -0.97 -9.41
CA ARG A 14 -19.43 -0.37 -8.50
C ARG A 14 -19.92 -0.25 -7.06
N GLU A 15 -21.17 0.17 -6.85
CA GLU A 15 -21.76 0.25 -5.52
C GLU A 15 -22.03 -1.13 -4.90
N SER A 16 -22.37 -2.12 -5.73
CA SER A 16 -22.52 -3.51 -5.33
C SER A 16 -21.19 -4.10 -4.85
N ASP A 17 -20.10 -3.82 -5.56
CA ASP A 17 -18.75 -4.27 -5.18
C ASP A 17 -18.30 -3.69 -3.84
N VAL A 18 -18.60 -2.41 -3.57
CA VAL A 18 -18.29 -1.77 -2.28
C VAL A 18 -19.12 -2.40 -1.16
N ARG A 19 -20.43 -2.62 -1.39
CA ARG A 19 -21.32 -3.25 -0.40
C ARG A 19 -20.94 -4.70 -0.08
N ASN A 20 -20.47 -5.44 -1.09
CA ASN A 20 -20.11 -6.85 -0.95
C ASN A 20 -18.65 -7.08 -0.54
N LEU A 21 -17.93 -6.03 -0.15
CA LEU A 21 -16.49 -6.09 0.21
C LEU A 21 -15.59 -6.68 -0.89
N ARG A 22 -16.05 -6.68 -2.14
CA ARG A 22 -15.28 -7.12 -3.32
C ARG A 22 -14.48 -5.99 -3.95
N HIS A 23 -14.81 -4.75 -3.58
CA HIS A 23 -14.09 -3.58 -4.03
C HIS A 23 -12.66 -3.58 -3.49
N VAL A 24 -11.70 -3.82 -4.38
CA VAL A 24 -10.29 -3.57 -4.13
C VAL A 24 -9.96 -2.19 -4.71
N SER A 25 -9.76 -1.20 -3.84
CA SER A 25 -9.26 0.09 -4.28
C SER A 25 -7.90 -0.08 -4.96
N ARG A 26 -7.70 0.60 -6.09
CA ARG A 26 -6.38 0.67 -6.76
C ARG A 26 -5.27 1.20 -5.83
N HIS A 27 -5.65 1.99 -4.82
CA HIS A 27 -4.75 2.47 -3.77
C HIS A 27 -4.43 1.39 -2.72
N SER A 28 -5.35 0.44 -2.47
CA SER A 28 -5.14 -0.62 -1.47
C SER A 28 -4.01 -1.59 -1.84
N GLY A 29 -3.66 -1.70 -3.12
CA GLY A 29 -2.50 -2.49 -3.57
C GLY A 29 -1.15 -1.79 -3.41
N ARG A 30 -1.12 -0.52 -2.98
CA ARG A 30 0.09 0.30 -2.94
C ARG A 30 0.58 0.42 -1.49
N ILE A 31 1.56 -0.40 -1.12
CA ILE A 31 2.25 -0.24 0.16
C ILE A 31 3.32 0.86 0.03
N ALA A 32 3.31 1.80 0.97
CA ALA A 32 4.35 2.84 1.04
C ALA A 32 5.70 2.25 1.51
N THR A 33 6.81 2.86 1.13
CA THR A 33 8.16 2.35 1.44
C THR A 33 8.38 2.18 2.94
N LYS A 34 7.85 3.07 3.79
CA LYS A 34 7.97 2.98 5.25
C LYS A 34 7.29 1.71 5.82
N PRO A 35 5.97 1.49 5.65
CA PRO A 35 5.33 0.28 6.15
C PRO A 35 5.93 -0.99 5.54
N TRP A 36 6.27 -0.99 4.25
CA TRP A 36 6.96 -2.12 3.62
C TRP A 36 8.30 -2.44 4.27
N SER A 37 9.15 -1.42 4.52
CA SER A 37 10.48 -1.64 5.10
C SER A 37 10.42 -2.26 6.50
N LEU A 38 9.35 -1.98 7.27
CA LEU A 38 9.11 -2.60 8.57
C LEU A 38 8.65 -4.05 8.42
N THR A 39 7.76 -4.33 7.48
CA THR A 39 7.34 -5.70 7.13
C THR A 39 8.51 -6.54 6.65
N TRP A 40 9.42 -5.95 5.85
CA TRP A 40 10.63 -6.60 5.37
C TRP A 40 11.65 -6.88 6.46
N LEU A 41 11.82 -5.97 7.43
CA LEU A 41 12.78 -6.13 8.52
C LEU A 41 12.33 -7.16 9.57
N SER A 42 11.02 -7.30 9.80
CA SER A 42 10.47 -8.16 10.86
C SER A 42 10.82 -9.65 10.77
N PRO A 43 10.83 -10.32 9.61
CA PRO A 43 11.16 -11.74 9.51
C PRO A 43 12.65 -12.04 9.42
N LEU A 44 13.54 -11.03 9.37
CA LEU A 44 14.97 -11.27 9.26
C LEU A 44 15.53 -11.73 10.61
N ASP A 45 16.24 -12.86 10.60
CA ASP A 45 16.96 -13.37 11.76
C ASP A 45 18.27 -12.61 11.93
N LEU A 46 18.18 -11.45 12.57
CA LEU A 46 19.29 -10.54 12.83
C LEU A 46 19.40 -10.32 14.34
N ASP A 47 20.63 -10.10 14.81
CA ASP A 47 20.83 -9.70 16.19
C ASP A 47 20.16 -8.33 16.49
N PRO A 48 19.77 -8.05 17.74
CA PRO A 48 19.08 -6.80 18.10
C PRO A 48 19.86 -5.52 17.74
N THR A 49 21.20 -5.57 17.73
CA THR A 49 22.04 -4.42 17.40
C THR A 49 21.97 -4.11 15.91
N SER A 50 22.03 -5.14 15.06
CA SER A 50 21.82 -5.02 13.63
C SER A 50 20.44 -4.48 13.29
N ILE A 51 19.38 -5.00 13.92
CA ILE A 51 18.01 -4.47 13.74
C ILE A 51 17.96 -2.98 14.06
N ASN A 52 18.55 -2.56 15.18
CA ASN A 52 18.59 -1.15 15.58
C ASN A 52 19.38 -0.29 14.58
N HIS A 53 20.49 -0.81 14.04
CA HIS A 53 21.27 -0.14 13.02
C HIS A 53 20.47 0.10 11.74
N TYR A 54 19.81 -0.95 11.22
CA TYR A 54 18.93 -0.81 10.04
C TYR A 54 17.78 0.16 10.28
N ARG A 55 17.14 0.12 11.45
CA ARG A 55 16.09 1.09 11.82
C ARG A 55 16.60 2.52 11.88
N LYS A 56 17.85 2.73 12.31
CA LYS A 56 18.48 4.06 12.32
C LYS A 56 18.73 4.58 10.92
N ILE A 57 19.27 3.75 10.01
CA ILE A 57 19.45 4.10 8.59
C ILE A 57 18.10 4.43 7.95
N LEU A 58 17.11 3.55 8.13
CA LEU A 58 15.76 3.75 7.60
C LEU A 58 15.16 5.09 8.04
N ARG A 59 15.27 5.42 9.33
CA ARG A 59 14.76 6.69 9.89
C ARG A 59 15.50 7.92 9.39
N ALA A 60 16.83 7.83 9.29
CA ALA A 60 17.67 8.99 9.01
C ALA A 60 17.79 9.30 7.51
N GLN A 61 17.78 8.27 6.65
CA GLN A 61 18.10 8.42 5.24
C GLN A 61 16.92 8.06 4.33
N ILE A 62 16.21 6.97 4.60
CA ILE A 62 15.22 6.45 3.63
C ILE A 62 13.84 7.09 3.83
N TRP A 63 13.30 7.02 5.04
CA TRP A 63 11.96 7.50 5.34
C TRP A 63 11.73 9.01 5.11
N PRO A 64 12.71 9.91 5.35
CA PRO A 64 12.52 11.34 5.07
C PRO A 64 12.25 11.65 3.59
N HIS A 65 12.80 10.83 2.67
CA HIS A 65 12.69 11.08 1.23
C HIS A 65 11.62 10.20 0.56
N TRP A 66 11.50 8.94 0.98
CA TRP A 66 10.64 7.95 0.30
C TRP A 66 9.60 7.30 1.20
N GLY A 67 9.52 7.68 2.48
CA GLY A 67 8.66 6.99 3.46
C GLY A 67 7.19 6.91 3.06
N SER A 68 6.67 7.95 2.41
CA SER A 68 5.29 8.03 1.92
C SER A 68 5.13 7.61 0.45
N THR A 69 6.23 7.27 -0.23
CA THR A 69 6.22 6.90 -1.64
C THR A 69 5.73 5.45 -1.78
N PRO A 70 4.79 5.16 -2.69
CA PRO A 70 4.38 3.78 -2.97
C PRO A 70 5.51 3.03 -3.70
N LEU A 71 5.72 1.75 -3.37
CA LEU A 71 6.75 0.91 -4.02
C LEU A 71 6.38 0.41 -5.41
N VAL A 72 5.08 0.37 -5.72
CA VAL A 72 4.57 -0.02 -7.03
C VAL A 72 3.98 1.22 -7.68
N GLU A 73 4.39 1.49 -8.92
CA GLU A 73 3.84 2.55 -9.78
C GLU A 73 2.44 2.24 -10.32
#